data_AF-A0A840I3R9-F1
#
_entry.id   AF-A0A840I3R9-F1
#
_cell.length_a   1.000
_cell.length_b   1.000
_cell.length_c   1.000
_cell.angle_alpha   90.00
_cell.angle_beta   90.00
_cell.angle_gamma   90.00
#
_symmetry.space_group_name_H-M   'P 1'
#
loop_
_entity.id
_entity.type
_entity.pdbx_description
1 polymer ?
#
loop_
_entity_poly.entity_id
_entity_poly.type
_entity_poly.pdbx_seq_one_letter_code
_entity_poly.pdbx_strand_id
1 'polypeptide(L)'
;MADIFSLDGLFTLSNLFTLLMLVLLQAVLGFDNLLYITIESRRVPAERQRFVRRVGIGLAVLFRLVLLFVILLVFQQLQDPLFSIETHPFTAAFTVRVLITLFGGAFIIWTAMKEIFHLLSVDHLEHEETTAKRTVGGALFWIVTMNLIFSFDSLLSAIALSEVFVVLGIAIVAGGALMVWLSDHVAAFLEKNRAYEVLGLFILLVVGVLLLSDAGHLAHMSFFGFEVQAMSKATFYFVIFVMVCVSVVQSRYRTKLLSQRSEAARMGVPTTEPNVGISAAKG
;
A
#
# COMPACT_ATOMS: atom_id res chain seq x y z
N MET A 1 -12.04 -26.78 2.61
CA MET A 1 -12.66 -25.92 1.56
C MET A 1 -13.93 -25.23 2.06
N ALA A 2 -14.91 -25.96 2.64
CA ALA A 2 -16.16 -25.37 3.13
C ALA A 2 -15.97 -24.30 4.24
N ASP A 3 -15.02 -24.50 5.15
CA ASP A 3 -14.74 -23.53 6.24
C ASP A 3 -14.03 -22.24 5.78
N ILE A 4 -13.52 -22.18 4.54
CA ILE A 4 -12.80 -21.01 4.03
C ILE A 4 -13.77 -19.85 3.72
N PHE A 5 -15.01 -20.18 3.37
CA PHE A 5 -16.05 -19.20 3.05
C PHE A 5 -17.06 -19.00 4.19
N SER A 6 -16.76 -19.48 5.41
CA SER A 6 -17.67 -19.32 6.54
C SER A 6 -17.90 -17.83 6.82
N LEU A 7 -19.16 -17.42 6.82
CA LEU A 7 -19.56 -16.09 7.29
C LEU A 7 -19.57 -15.99 8.82
N ASP A 8 -19.39 -17.12 9.48
CA ASP A 8 -19.36 -17.22 10.93
C ASP A 8 -18.18 -16.40 11.48
N GLY A 9 -18.51 -15.44 12.33
CA GLY A 9 -17.54 -14.51 12.91
C GLY A 9 -17.29 -13.23 12.11
N LEU A 10 -17.88 -13.04 10.91
CA LEU A 10 -17.73 -11.80 10.13
C LEU A 10 -18.21 -10.57 10.93
N PHE A 11 -19.37 -10.70 11.57
CA PHE A 11 -20.00 -9.62 12.34
C PHE A 11 -19.42 -9.47 13.76
N THR A 12 -18.28 -10.07 14.06
CA THR A 12 -17.57 -9.77 15.32
C THR A 12 -16.98 -8.36 15.25
N LEU A 13 -17.00 -7.66 16.39
CA LEU A 13 -16.45 -6.30 16.48
C LEU A 13 -14.98 -6.24 16.04
N SER A 14 -14.21 -7.28 16.35
CA SER A 14 -12.81 -7.38 15.94
C SER A 14 -12.67 -7.50 14.43
N ASN A 15 -13.42 -8.39 13.76
CA ASN A 15 -13.30 -8.57 12.32
C ASN A 15 -13.85 -7.37 11.54
N LEU A 16 -14.88 -6.69 12.05
CA LEU A 16 -15.38 -5.46 11.45
C LEU A 16 -14.33 -4.33 11.53
N PHE A 17 -13.63 -4.22 12.66
CA PHE A 17 -12.53 -3.28 12.81
C PHE A 17 -11.35 -3.63 11.88
N THR A 18 -10.98 -4.90 11.79
CA THR A 18 -9.95 -5.35 10.84
C THR A 18 -10.37 -5.09 9.40
N LEU A 19 -11.64 -5.32 9.03
CA LEU A 19 -12.17 -5.00 7.71
C LEU A 19 -12.05 -3.50 7.42
N LEU A 20 -12.43 -2.65 8.36
CA LEU A 20 -12.28 -1.19 8.23
C LEU A 20 -10.80 -0.83 8.00
N MET A 21 -9.89 -1.37 8.81
CA MET A 21 -8.45 -1.12 8.64
C MET A 21 -7.94 -1.62 7.29
N LEU A 22 -8.37 -2.79 6.83
CA LEU A 22 -8.00 -3.32 5.52
C LEU A 22 -8.50 -2.43 4.38
N VAL A 23 -9.74 -1.94 4.44
CA VAL A 23 -10.28 -1.02 3.42
C VAL A 23 -9.52 0.31 3.43
N LEU A 24 -9.20 0.86 4.61
CA LEU A 24 -8.39 2.08 4.74
C LEU A 24 -6.99 1.90 4.17
N LEU A 25 -6.31 0.80 4.54
CA LEU A 25 -5.01 0.45 4.01
C LEU A 25 -5.06 0.29 2.50
N GLN A 26 -6.03 -0.43 1.96
CA GLN A 26 -6.19 -0.56 0.52
C GLN A 26 -6.45 0.77 -0.19
N ALA A 27 -7.12 1.73 0.44
CA ALA A 27 -7.31 3.05 -0.14
C ALA A 27 -5.98 3.83 -0.19
N VAL A 28 -5.18 3.74 0.87
CA VAL A 28 -3.87 4.43 0.97
C VAL A 28 -2.82 3.76 0.09
N LEU A 29 -2.62 2.45 0.21
CA LEU A 29 -1.69 1.63 -0.59
C LEU A 29 -2.16 1.43 -2.04
N GLY A 30 -3.47 1.56 -2.29
CA GLY A 30 -4.06 1.48 -3.62
C GLY A 30 -3.84 2.74 -4.46
N PHE A 31 -3.21 3.76 -3.89
CA PHE A 31 -2.84 4.99 -4.60
C PHE A 31 -1.96 4.69 -5.81
N ASP A 32 -0.83 4.01 -5.61
CA ASP A 32 0.14 3.71 -6.68
C ASP A 32 -0.50 2.88 -7.79
N ASN A 33 -1.35 1.94 -7.39
CA ASN A 33 -2.15 1.13 -8.30
C ASN A 33 -3.08 1.99 -9.16
N LEU A 34 -3.78 2.97 -8.57
CA LEU A 34 -4.67 3.86 -9.31
C LEU A 34 -3.91 4.88 -10.16
N LEU A 35 -2.79 5.43 -9.66
CA LEU A 35 -1.94 6.37 -10.38
C LEU A 35 -1.39 5.70 -11.65
N TYR A 36 -0.92 4.46 -11.55
CA TYR A 36 -0.50 3.69 -12.71
C TYR A 36 -1.64 3.45 -13.70
N ILE A 37 -2.82 3.01 -13.23
CA ILE A 37 -4.00 2.83 -14.10
C ILE A 37 -4.34 4.15 -14.82
N THR A 38 -4.25 5.27 -14.12
CA THR A 38 -4.56 6.59 -14.66
C THR A 38 -3.55 6.99 -15.73
N ILE A 39 -2.25 6.86 -15.47
CA ILE A 39 -1.17 7.15 -16.42
C ILE A 39 -1.30 6.25 -17.66
N GLU A 40 -1.49 4.95 -17.46
CA GLU A 40 -1.60 4.01 -18.57
C GLU A 40 -2.88 4.23 -19.40
N SER A 41 -3.98 4.63 -18.75
CA SER A 41 -5.21 5.02 -19.46
C SER A 41 -5.03 6.28 -20.31
N ARG A 42 -4.20 7.25 -19.87
CA ARG A 42 -3.91 8.48 -20.63
C ARG A 42 -3.15 8.21 -21.95
N ARG A 43 -2.52 7.04 -22.09
CA ARG A 43 -1.81 6.59 -23.31
C ARG A 43 -2.74 6.10 -24.41
N VAL A 44 -4.05 6.06 -24.18
CA VAL A 44 -5.10 5.64 -25.12
C VAL A 44 -5.90 6.88 -25.57
N PRO A 45 -6.53 6.92 -26.77
CA PRO A 45 -7.38 8.04 -27.19
C PRO A 45 -8.40 8.47 -26.14
N ALA A 46 -8.61 9.79 -25.98
CA ALA A 46 -9.40 10.42 -24.92
C ALA A 46 -10.78 9.77 -24.70
N GLU A 47 -11.45 9.41 -25.79
CA GLU A 47 -12.77 8.77 -25.82
C GLU A 47 -12.80 7.40 -25.11
N ARG A 48 -11.65 6.70 -25.06
CA ARG A 48 -11.52 5.34 -24.52
C ARG A 48 -10.89 5.30 -23.13
N GLN A 49 -10.32 6.39 -22.63
CA GLN A 49 -9.59 6.41 -21.35
C GLN A 49 -10.47 6.02 -20.16
N ARG A 50 -11.70 6.55 -20.09
CA ARG A 50 -12.68 6.20 -19.05
C ARG A 50 -13.04 4.72 -19.07
N PHE A 51 -13.20 4.15 -20.27
CA PHE A 51 -13.47 2.73 -20.45
C PHE A 51 -12.29 1.89 -19.97
N VAL A 52 -11.07 2.21 -20.42
CA VAL A 52 -9.82 1.52 -20.03
C VAL A 52 -9.65 1.53 -18.52
N ARG A 53 -9.89 2.67 -17.85
CA ARG A 53 -9.76 2.77 -16.39
C ARG A 53 -10.78 1.91 -15.65
N ARG A 54 -12.07 1.95 -16.02
CA ARG A 54 -13.10 1.13 -15.33
C ARG A 54 -12.88 -0.36 -15.54
N VAL A 55 -12.61 -0.77 -16.78
CA VAL A 55 -12.32 -2.17 -17.10
C VAL A 55 -11.02 -2.61 -16.44
N GLY A 56 -9.98 -1.77 -16.47
CA GLY A 56 -8.72 -2.01 -15.79
C GLY A 56 -8.88 -2.21 -14.28
N ILE A 57 -9.67 -1.37 -13.60
CA ILE A 57 -9.98 -1.55 -12.16
C ILE A 57 -10.78 -2.84 -11.93
N GLY A 58 -11.79 -3.13 -12.77
CA GLY A 58 -12.56 -4.38 -12.65
C GLY A 58 -11.69 -5.63 -12.80
N LEU A 59 -10.80 -5.65 -13.79
CA LEU A 59 -9.83 -6.72 -13.99
C LEU A 59 -8.84 -6.82 -12.84
N ALA A 60 -8.35 -5.68 -12.33
CA ALA A 60 -7.45 -5.63 -11.18
C ALA A 60 -8.08 -6.28 -9.93
N VAL A 61 -9.32 -5.94 -9.62
CA VAL A 61 -10.06 -6.55 -8.50
C VAL A 61 -10.24 -8.05 -8.71
N LEU A 62 -10.62 -8.47 -9.93
CA LEU A 62 -10.77 -9.88 -10.26
C LEU A 62 -9.47 -10.65 -10.05
N PHE A 63 -8.36 -10.18 -10.63
CA PHE A 63 -7.06 -10.83 -10.49
C PHE A 63 -6.54 -10.81 -9.05
N ARG A 64 -6.87 -9.79 -8.25
CA ARG A 64 -6.60 -9.80 -6.80
C ARG A 64 -7.32 -10.92 -6.07
N LEU A 65 -8.60 -11.14 -6.36
CA LEU A 65 -9.36 -12.24 -5.75
C LEU A 65 -8.80 -13.60 -6.17
N VAL A 66 -8.42 -13.74 -7.45
CA VAL A 66 -7.74 -14.95 -7.95
C VAL A 66 -6.42 -15.14 -7.23
N LEU A 67 -5.58 -14.11 -7.12
CA LEU A 67 -4.30 -14.18 -6.44
C LEU A 67 -4.46 -14.52 -4.95
N LEU A 68 -5.43 -13.91 -4.26
CA LEU A 68 -5.78 -14.25 -2.87
C LEU A 68 -6.09 -15.74 -2.74
N PHE A 69 -6.94 -16.28 -3.62
CA PHE A 69 -7.28 -17.69 -3.62
C PHE A 69 -6.06 -18.59 -3.87
N VAL A 70 -5.20 -18.23 -4.83
CA VAL A 70 -3.97 -18.97 -5.14
C VAL A 70 -3.01 -18.98 -3.95
N ILE A 71 -2.75 -17.83 -3.32
CA ILE A 71 -1.85 -17.76 -2.15
C ILE A 71 -2.40 -18.60 -1.00
N LEU A 72 -3.70 -18.53 -0.73
CA LEU A 72 -4.31 -19.35 0.32
C LEU A 72 -4.19 -20.84 0.05
N LEU A 73 -4.42 -21.26 -1.19
CA LEU A 73 -4.26 -22.65 -1.59
C LEU A 73 -2.81 -23.10 -1.37
N VAL A 74 -1.84 -22.29 -1.81
CA VAL A 74 -0.42 -22.56 -1.59
C VAL A 74 -0.10 -22.69 -0.10
N PHE A 75 -0.61 -21.78 0.74
CA PHE A 75 -0.38 -21.80 2.18
C PHE A 75 -1.03 -22.98 2.90
N GLN A 76 -2.18 -23.47 2.42
CA GLN A 76 -2.84 -24.63 3.01
C GLN A 76 -2.25 -25.95 2.55
N GLN A 77 -1.77 -26.03 1.30
CA GLN A 77 -1.25 -27.28 0.73
C GLN A 77 0.24 -27.50 1.02
N LEU A 78 1.01 -26.42 1.21
CA LEU A 78 2.46 -26.48 1.43
C LEU A 78 2.82 -26.03 2.85
N GLN A 79 2.33 -26.79 3.84
CA GLN A 79 2.59 -26.55 5.26
C GLN A 79 3.91 -27.16 5.73
N ASP A 80 4.37 -28.22 5.06
CA ASP A 80 5.59 -28.91 5.44
C ASP A 80 6.82 -28.01 5.26
N PRO A 81 7.80 -28.05 6.20
CA PRO A 81 9.04 -27.30 6.06
C PRO A 81 9.84 -27.82 4.87
N LEU A 82 10.25 -26.90 4.00
CA LEU A 82 11.09 -27.22 2.84
C LEU A 82 12.52 -27.57 3.29
N PHE A 83 13.03 -26.81 4.26
CA PHE A 83 14.30 -27.04 4.91
C PHE A 83 14.29 -26.38 6.30
N SER A 84 15.09 -26.93 7.22
CA SER A 84 15.35 -26.34 8.53
C SER A 84 16.85 -26.14 8.72
N ILE A 85 17.19 -25.10 9.47
CA ILE A 85 18.55 -24.80 9.90
C ILE A 85 18.55 -24.87 11.42
N GLU A 86 19.31 -25.80 11.98
CA GLU A 86 19.48 -25.99 13.42
C GLU A 86 20.96 -25.90 13.77
N THR A 87 21.52 -24.69 13.69
CA THR A 87 22.94 -24.44 14.00
C THR A 87 23.02 -23.49 15.17
N HIS A 88 23.43 -23.92 16.38
CA HIS A 88 23.62 -22.96 17.49
C HIS A 88 24.57 -21.82 17.06
N PRO A 89 24.17 -20.53 17.16
CA PRO A 89 23.05 -19.94 17.89
C PRO A 89 21.80 -19.53 17.06
N PHE A 90 21.61 -20.07 15.87
CA PHE A 90 20.53 -19.80 14.93
C PHE A 90 19.69 -21.06 14.62
N THR A 91 18.40 -20.99 14.93
CA THR A 91 17.41 -22.01 14.56
C THR A 91 16.33 -21.40 13.70
N ALA A 92 15.94 -22.05 12.59
CA ALA A 92 14.82 -21.62 11.75
C ALA A 92 14.26 -22.76 10.90
N ALA A 93 12.94 -22.83 10.75
CA ALA A 93 12.25 -23.72 9.84
C ALA A 93 11.59 -22.93 8.69
N PHE A 94 11.93 -23.26 7.44
CA PHE A 94 11.47 -22.51 6.28
C PHE A 94 10.37 -23.29 5.54
N THR A 95 9.12 -22.91 5.78
CA THR A 95 7.97 -23.31 4.97
C THR A 95 7.78 -22.38 3.79
N VAL A 96 6.94 -22.76 2.82
CA VAL A 96 6.58 -21.88 1.69
C VAL A 96 5.94 -20.58 2.20
N ARG A 97 5.07 -20.67 3.23
CA ARG A 97 4.48 -19.48 3.87
C ARG A 97 5.56 -18.57 4.44
N VAL A 98 6.50 -19.11 5.22
CA VAL A 98 7.62 -18.33 5.79
C VAL A 98 8.41 -17.63 4.69
N LEU A 99 8.78 -18.33 3.62
CA LEU A 99 9.57 -17.74 2.53
C LEU A 99 8.81 -16.61 1.82
N ILE A 100 7.54 -16.81 1.51
CA ILE A 100 6.71 -15.80 0.85
C ILE A 100 6.52 -14.58 1.77
N THR A 101 6.21 -14.78 3.05
CA THR A 101 6.04 -13.69 4.02
C THR A 101 7.34 -12.93 4.27
N LEU A 102 8.48 -13.63 4.40
CA LEU A 102 9.79 -13.04 4.62
C LEU A 102 10.23 -12.22 3.39
N PHE A 103 10.14 -12.81 2.20
CA PHE A 103 10.49 -12.13 0.95
C PHE A 103 9.57 -10.93 0.71
N GLY A 104 8.27 -11.09 0.91
CA GLY A 104 7.31 -10.00 0.77
C GLY A 104 7.54 -8.86 1.75
N GLY A 105 7.80 -9.17 3.03
CA GLY A 105 8.14 -8.17 4.04
C GLY A 105 9.41 -7.40 3.68
N ALA A 106 10.47 -8.11 3.26
CA ALA A 106 11.72 -7.48 2.82
C ALA A 106 11.54 -6.63 1.56
N PHE A 107 10.79 -7.13 0.58
CA PHE A 107 10.48 -6.42 -0.66
C PHE A 107 9.69 -5.14 -0.40
N ILE A 108 8.66 -5.21 0.46
CA ILE A 108 7.87 -4.06 0.89
C ILE A 108 8.73 -2.99 1.55
N ILE A 109 9.59 -3.39 2.51
CA ILE A 109 10.50 -2.45 3.18
C ILE A 109 11.44 -1.80 2.17
N TRP A 110 12.04 -2.61 1.28
CA TRP A 110 12.95 -2.10 0.26
C TRP A 110 12.26 -1.09 -0.66
N THR A 111 11.06 -1.41 -1.16
CA THR A 111 10.26 -0.54 -2.01
C THR A 111 9.89 0.76 -1.29
N ALA A 112 9.37 0.67 -0.06
CA ALA A 112 9.02 1.84 0.74
C ALA A 112 10.24 2.75 1.00
N MET A 113 11.37 2.16 1.41
CA MET A 113 12.60 2.90 1.66
C MET A 113 13.12 3.57 0.39
N LYS A 114 13.15 2.85 -0.74
CA LYS A 114 13.56 3.40 -2.03
C LYS A 114 12.70 4.60 -2.42
N GLU A 115 11.38 4.51 -2.27
CA GLU A 115 10.48 5.60 -2.61
C GLU A 115 10.64 6.80 -1.67
N ILE A 116 10.82 6.56 -0.36
CA ILE A 116 11.11 7.61 0.62
C ILE A 116 12.42 8.34 0.26
N PHE A 117 13.49 7.61 -0.07
CA PHE A 117 14.74 8.22 -0.51
C PHE A 117 14.58 9.01 -1.81
N HIS A 118 13.79 8.48 -2.76
CA HIS A 118 13.50 9.19 -3.99
C HIS A 118 12.81 10.52 -3.73
N LEU A 119 11.74 10.53 -2.91
CA LEU A 119 11.03 11.76 -2.52
C LEU A 119 11.93 12.78 -1.82
N LEU A 120 12.94 12.35 -1.07
CA LEU A 120 13.93 13.22 -0.43
C LEU A 120 14.99 13.77 -1.40
N SER A 121 15.25 13.04 -2.49
CA SER A 121 16.27 13.39 -3.49
C SER A 121 15.75 14.26 -4.64
N VAL A 122 14.43 14.43 -4.77
CA VAL A 122 13.84 15.23 -5.85
C VAL A 122 13.88 16.72 -5.51
N ASP A 123 15.00 17.36 -5.86
CA ASP A 123 14.98 18.67 -6.50
C ASP A 123 14.61 18.46 -7.98
N HIS A 124 13.52 19.11 -8.39
CA HIS A 124 12.99 19.26 -9.77
C HIS A 124 13.41 18.25 -10.85
N LEU A 125 12.53 17.29 -11.17
CA LEU A 125 12.46 16.70 -12.51
C LEU A 125 11.01 16.48 -12.93
N GLU A 126 10.47 17.44 -13.68
CA GLU A 126 9.37 17.21 -14.62
C GLU A 126 9.94 16.42 -15.80
N HIS A 127 9.64 15.12 -15.87
CA HIS A 127 9.78 14.37 -17.11
C HIS A 127 8.40 14.23 -17.76
N GLU A 128 8.06 15.20 -18.60
CA GLU A 128 7.12 14.97 -19.70
C GLU A 128 7.79 14.01 -20.70
N GLU A 129 7.74 12.71 -20.42
CA GLU A 129 7.96 11.74 -21.47
C GLU A 129 6.72 11.70 -22.38
N THR A 130 6.91 12.16 -23.62
CA THR A 130 5.98 11.97 -24.74
C THR A 130 5.83 10.48 -25.04
N THR A 131 5.09 9.78 -24.19
CA THR A 131 4.93 8.32 -24.34
C THR A 131 4.04 8.02 -25.54
N ALA A 132 4.50 7.12 -26.41
CA ALA A 132 3.78 6.65 -27.59
C ALA A 132 2.35 6.17 -27.24
N LYS A 133 1.38 6.51 -28.10
CA LYS A 133 -0.01 6.05 -27.96
C LYS A 133 -0.06 4.53 -28.00
N ARG A 134 -0.70 3.91 -27.00
CA ARG A 134 -0.92 2.46 -26.91
C ARG A 134 -2.33 2.10 -27.35
N THR A 135 -2.49 0.86 -27.82
CA THR A 135 -3.82 0.29 -28.07
C THR A 135 -4.54 0.03 -26.74
N VAL A 136 -5.87 -0.02 -26.77
CA VAL A 136 -6.70 -0.37 -25.59
C VAL A 136 -6.23 -1.69 -24.97
N GLY A 137 -6.00 -2.72 -25.79
CA GLY A 137 -5.52 -4.03 -25.32
C GLY A 137 -4.14 -3.97 -24.70
N GLY A 138 -3.21 -3.21 -25.29
CA GLY A 138 -1.87 -3.00 -24.72
C GLY A 138 -1.91 -2.30 -23.38
N ALA A 139 -2.72 -1.23 -23.24
CA ALA A 139 -2.90 -0.53 -21.99
C ALA A 139 -3.51 -1.45 -20.90
N LEU A 140 -4.54 -2.23 -21.24
CA LEU A 140 -5.15 -3.18 -20.31
C LEU A 140 -4.17 -4.28 -19.87
N PHE A 141 -3.36 -4.80 -20.79
CA PHE A 141 -2.34 -5.79 -20.48
C PHE A 141 -1.33 -5.27 -19.44
N TRP A 142 -0.83 -4.04 -19.64
CA TRP A 142 0.11 -3.42 -18.71
C TRP A 142 -0.53 -3.04 -17.38
N ILE A 143 -1.77 -2.56 -17.39
CA ILE A 143 -2.56 -2.33 -16.18
C ILE A 143 -2.67 -3.62 -15.35
N VAL A 144 -3.07 -4.72 -15.97
CA VAL A 144 -3.22 -6.01 -15.28
C VAL A 144 -1.88 -6.52 -14.78
N THR A 145 -0.84 -6.45 -15.62
CA THR A 145 0.50 -6.93 -15.26
C THR A 145 1.08 -6.17 -14.06
N MET A 146 1.05 -4.84 -14.10
CA MET A 146 1.55 -4.03 -12.98
C MET A 146 0.67 -4.17 -11.75
N ASN A 147 -0.65 -4.25 -11.94
CA ASN A 147 -1.53 -4.50 -10.83
C ASN A 147 -1.24 -5.85 -10.17
N LEU A 148 -0.92 -6.91 -10.93
CA LEU A 148 -0.56 -8.20 -10.33
C LEU A 148 0.70 -8.10 -9.47
N ILE A 149 1.72 -7.38 -9.96
CA ILE A 149 2.97 -7.13 -9.23
C ILE A 149 2.69 -6.36 -7.93
N PHE A 150 2.02 -5.22 -7.99
CA PHE A 150 1.68 -4.42 -6.80
C PHE A 150 0.65 -5.06 -5.88
N SER A 151 -0.21 -5.93 -6.42
CA SER A 151 -1.20 -6.63 -5.61
C SER A 151 -0.55 -7.62 -4.65
N PHE A 152 0.63 -8.15 -4.99
CA PHE A 152 1.37 -9.04 -4.12
C PHE A 152 1.66 -8.39 -2.76
N ASP A 153 2.14 -7.14 -2.76
CA ASP A 153 2.47 -6.40 -1.54
C ASP A 153 1.24 -6.19 -0.66
N SER A 154 0.18 -5.60 -1.26
CA SER A 154 -1.06 -5.30 -0.55
C SER A 154 -1.79 -6.56 -0.07
N LEU A 155 -1.59 -7.70 -0.74
CA LEU A 155 -2.19 -8.98 -0.38
C LEU A 155 -1.46 -9.63 0.78
N LEU A 156 -0.12 -9.68 0.74
CA LEU A 156 0.67 -10.18 1.87
C LEU A 156 0.42 -9.35 3.13
N SER A 157 0.38 -8.03 2.97
CA SER A 157 -0.04 -7.09 4.01
C SER A 157 -1.39 -7.47 4.61
N ALA A 158 -2.38 -7.77 3.77
CA ALA A 158 -3.73 -8.09 4.22
C ALA A 158 -3.78 -9.42 4.98
N ILE A 159 -3.06 -10.44 4.52
CA ILE A 159 -3.00 -11.77 5.15
C ILE A 159 -2.35 -11.69 6.55
N ALA A 160 -1.38 -10.80 6.78
CA ALA A 160 -0.84 -10.57 8.12
C ALA A 160 -1.87 -9.98 9.10
N LEU A 161 -2.86 -9.25 8.59
CA LEU A 161 -3.90 -8.62 9.42
C LEU A 161 -5.06 -9.57 9.72
N SER A 162 -5.49 -10.38 8.76
CA SER A 162 -6.62 -11.29 8.92
C SER A 162 -6.37 -12.63 8.25
N GLU A 163 -6.72 -13.71 8.94
CA GLU A 163 -6.74 -15.07 8.39
C GLU A 163 -8.12 -15.43 7.82
N VAL A 164 -9.13 -14.56 8.01
CA VAL A 164 -10.50 -14.81 7.56
C VAL A 164 -10.63 -14.39 6.10
N PHE A 165 -10.66 -15.38 5.20
CA PHE A 165 -10.73 -15.14 3.76
C PHE A 165 -11.89 -14.24 3.35
N VAL A 166 -13.07 -14.42 3.93
CA VAL A 166 -14.24 -13.59 3.61
C VAL A 166 -13.98 -12.12 3.93
N VAL A 167 -13.31 -11.82 5.05
CA VAL A 167 -12.93 -10.45 5.41
C VAL A 167 -11.95 -9.87 4.39
N LEU A 168 -10.95 -10.63 3.98
CA LEU A 168 -9.97 -10.22 2.95
C LEU A 168 -10.65 -9.96 1.59
N GLY A 169 -11.53 -10.88 1.17
CA GLY A 169 -12.27 -10.77 -0.09
C GLY A 169 -13.22 -9.57 -0.11
N ILE A 170 -14.00 -9.37 0.97
CA ILE A 170 -14.87 -8.19 1.11
C ILE A 170 -14.04 -6.91 1.11
N ALA A 171 -12.89 -6.88 1.80
CA ALA A 171 -11.99 -5.73 1.76
C ALA A 171 -11.58 -5.39 0.32
N ILE A 172 -11.07 -6.38 -0.44
CA ILE A 172 -10.65 -6.21 -1.84
C ILE A 172 -11.80 -5.68 -2.72
N VAL A 173 -13.00 -6.24 -2.59
CA VAL A 173 -14.17 -5.80 -3.37
C VAL A 173 -14.61 -4.39 -2.96
N ALA A 174 -14.67 -4.10 -1.66
CA ALA A 174 -15.05 -2.79 -1.15
C ALA A 174 -14.03 -1.71 -1.53
N GLY A 175 -12.73 -1.99 -1.41
CA GLY A 175 -11.65 -1.12 -1.86
C GLY A 175 -11.69 -0.91 -3.37
N GLY A 176 -11.93 -1.96 -4.15
CA GLY A 176 -12.13 -1.88 -5.60
C GLY A 176 -13.32 -1.01 -5.99
N ALA A 177 -14.47 -1.19 -5.33
CA ALA A 177 -15.67 -0.38 -5.55
C ALA A 177 -15.42 1.09 -5.19
N LEU A 178 -14.74 1.34 -4.06
CA LEU A 178 -14.32 2.67 -3.66
C LEU A 178 -13.40 3.31 -4.70
N MET A 179 -12.44 2.56 -5.26
CA MET A 179 -11.58 3.03 -6.35
C MET A 179 -12.36 3.36 -7.62
N VAL A 180 -13.34 2.54 -8.03
CA VAL A 180 -14.18 2.86 -9.19
C VAL A 180 -14.93 4.17 -8.97
N TRP A 181 -15.56 4.32 -7.80
CA TRP A 181 -16.31 5.52 -7.42
C TRP A 181 -15.42 6.77 -7.41
N LEU A 182 -14.20 6.61 -6.91
CA LEU A 182 -13.23 7.69 -6.77
C LEU A 182 -12.32 7.91 -7.99
N SER A 183 -12.30 7.02 -8.98
CA SER A 183 -11.25 6.97 -10.01
C SER A 183 -11.11 8.24 -10.85
N ASP A 184 -12.19 9.02 -11.00
CA ASP A 184 -12.17 10.32 -11.69
C ASP A 184 -11.67 11.48 -10.78
N HIS A 185 -11.76 11.34 -9.45
CA HIS A 185 -11.44 12.39 -8.47
C HIS A 185 -10.12 12.18 -7.72
N VAL A 186 -9.75 10.92 -7.43
CA VAL A 186 -8.61 10.57 -6.57
C VAL A 186 -7.27 10.83 -7.26
N ALA A 187 -7.17 10.64 -8.58
CA ALA A 187 -5.97 11.05 -9.32
C ALA A 187 -5.69 12.56 -9.18
N ALA A 188 -6.71 13.40 -9.38
CA ALA A 188 -6.57 14.86 -9.25
C ALA A 188 -6.44 15.35 -7.80
N PHE A 189 -7.05 14.64 -6.84
CA PHE A 189 -6.94 14.95 -5.41
C PHE A 189 -5.55 14.62 -4.85
N LEU A 190 -4.95 13.51 -5.26
CA LEU A 190 -3.65 13.08 -4.75
C LEU A 190 -2.47 13.77 -5.42
N GLU A 191 -2.55 14.10 -6.71
CA GLU A 191 -1.58 15.01 -7.36
C GLU A 191 -1.46 16.33 -6.57
N LYS A 192 -2.56 16.81 -5.98
CA LYS A 192 -2.59 18.03 -5.17
C LYS A 192 -2.19 17.85 -3.70
N ASN A 193 -2.09 16.62 -3.20
CA ASN A 193 -1.89 16.34 -1.77
C ASN A 193 -0.81 15.27 -1.50
N ARG A 194 0.42 15.54 -1.93
CA ARG A 194 1.63 14.69 -1.72
C ARG A 194 1.92 14.27 -0.26
N ALA A 195 1.33 14.94 0.73
CA ALA A 195 1.50 14.51 2.13
C ALA A 195 0.84 13.15 2.43
N TYR A 196 -0.22 12.79 1.72
CA TYR A 196 -0.89 11.49 1.91
C TYR A 196 -0.13 10.34 1.24
N GLU A 197 0.61 10.64 0.16
CA GLU A 197 1.55 9.70 -0.49
C GLU A 197 2.63 9.26 0.51
N VAL A 198 3.28 10.22 1.17
CA VAL A 198 4.30 9.96 2.20
C VAL A 198 3.73 9.14 3.36
N LEU A 199 2.52 9.45 3.84
CA LEU A 199 1.86 8.67 4.91
C LEU A 199 1.68 7.20 4.51
N GLY A 200 1.31 6.95 3.25
CA GLY A 200 1.16 5.60 2.71
C GLY A 200 2.47 4.82 2.70
N LEU A 201 3.58 5.45 2.33
CA LEU A 201 4.90 4.83 2.35
C LEU A 201 5.35 4.45 3.76
N PHE A 202 5.08 5.29 4.76
CA PHE A 202 5.40 4.93 6.15
C PHE A 202 4.49 3.80 6.66
N ILE A 203 3.20 3.79 6.31
CA ILE A 203 2.29 2.69 6.65
C ILE A 203 2.79 1.39 6.01
N LEU A 204 3.18 1.43 4.73
CA LEU A 204 3.78 0.31 4.00
C LEU A 204 5.05 -0.19 4.69
N LEU A 205 5.91 0.70 5.19
CA LEU A 205 7.10 0.34 5.96
C LEU A 205 6.73 -0.41 7.27
N VAL A 206 5.76 0.09 8.04
CA VAL A 206 5.29 -0.57 9.28
C VAL A 206 4.70 -1.95 8.97
N VAL A 207 3.97 -2.08 7.87
CA VAL A 207 3.45 -3.37 7.40
C VAL A 207 4.59 -4.33 7.01
N GLY A 208 5.64 -3.84 6.35
CA GLY A 208 6.82 -4.63 6.05
C GLY A 208 7.51 -5.17 7.31
N VAL A 209 7.61 -4.34 8.36
CA VAL A 209 8.13 -4.76 9.67
C VAL A 209 7.22 -5.80 10.33
N LEU A 210 5.90 -5.61 10.27
CA LEU A 210 4.92 -6.60 10.75
C LEU A 210 5.13 -7.95 10.06
N LEU A 211 5.28 -7.96 8.73
CA LEU A 211 5.49 -9.19 7.95
C LEU A 211 6.80 -9.89 8.28
N LEU A 212 7.90 -9.15 8.43
CA LEU A 212 9.18 -9.76 8.81
C LEU A 212 9.13 -10.35 10.22
N SER A 213 8.47 -9.66 11.15
CA SER A 213 8.26 -10.13 12.52
C SER A 213 7.40 -11.39 12.54
N ASP A 214 6.30 -11.42 11.77
CA ASP A 214 5.42 -12.58 11.65
C ASP A 214 6.13 -13.77 10.97
N ALA A 215 6.91 -13.52 9.91
CA ALA A 215 7.70 -14.55 9.24
C ALA A 215 8.77 -15.16 10.17
N GLY A 216 9.47 -14.31 10.94
CA GLY A 216 10.45 -14.80 11.91
C GLY A 216 9.81 -15.63 13.01
N HIS A 217 8.62 -15.23 13.47
CA HIS A 217 7.84 -16.01 14.43
C HIS A 217 7.37 -17.35 13.86
N LEU A 218 6.79 -17.36 12.66
CA LEU A 218 6.36 -18.57 11.93
C LEU A 218 7.52 -19.53 11.64
N ALA A 219 8.73 -19.00 11.49
CA ALA A 219 9.94 -19.78 11.26
C ALA A 219 10.59 -20.28 12.55
N HIS A 220 10.07 -19.92 13.73
CA HIS A 220 10.72 -20.13 15.02
C HIS A 220 12.19 -19.63 15.03
N MET A 221 12.40 -18.47 14.39
CA MET A 221 13.72 -17.86 14.31
C MET A 221 14.20 -17.46 15.71
N SER A 222 15.37 -17.96 16.09
CA SER A 222 16.09 -17.51 17.28
C SER A 222 17.45 -16.94 16.90
N PHE A 223 17.81 -15.83 17.52
CA PHE A 223 19.12 -15.19 17.38
C PHE A 223 19.77 -15.07 18.74
N PHE A 224 20.89 -15.76 18.98
CA PHE A 224 21.61 -15.69 20.25
C PHE A 224 20.73 -16.07 21.48
N GLY A 225 19.74 -16.95 21.28
CA GLY A 225 18.78 -17.34 22.32
C GLY A 225 17.57 -16.41 22.48
N PHE A 226 17.49 -15.32 21.69
CA PHE A 226 16.30 -14.47 21.64
C PHE A 226 15.39 -14.90 20.49
N GLU A 227 14.19 -15.36 20.81
CA GLU A 227 13.17 -15.73 19.82
C GLU A 227 12.53 -14.49 19.19
N VAL A 228 12.32 -14.55 17.88
CA VAL A 228 11.56 -13.53 17.15
C VAL A 228 10.07 -13.72 17.47
N GLN A 229 9.49 -12.74 18.14
CA GLN A 229 8.06 -12.70 18.42
C GLN A 229 7.32 -11.89 17.35
N ALA A 230 6.11 -12.33 17.02
CA ALA A 230 5.22 -11.59 16.15
C ALA A 230 4.75 -10.30 16.83
N MET A 231 4.74 -9.19 16.09
CA MET A 231 4.19 -7.92 16.54
C MET A 231 2.68 -8.06 16.77
N SER A 232 2.18 -7.56 17.91
CA SER A 232 0.75 -7.61 18.18
C SER A 232 -0.05 -6.75 17.18
N LYS A 233 -1.18 -7.28 16.70
CA LYS A 233 -2.09 -6.55 15.79
C LYS A 233 -2.60 -5.25 16.42
N ALA A 234 -2.83 -5.24 17.73
CA ALA A 234 -3.25 -4.04 18.46
C ALA A 234 -2.16 -2.95 18.42
N THR A 235 -0.89 -3.34 18.62
CA THR A 235 0.26 -2.43 18.50
C THR A 235 0.35 -1.86 17.10
N PHE A 236 0.18 -2.71 16.08
CA PHE A 236 0.18 -2.30 14.68
C PHE A 236 -0.92 -1.26 14.39
N TYR A 237 -2.16 -1.53 14.80
CA TYR A 237 -3.27 -0.59 14.62
C TYR A 237 -3.07 0.72 15.37
N PHE A 238 -2.53 0.64 16.60
CA PHE A 238 -2.23 1.82 17.40
C PHE A 238 -1.16 2.70 16.73
N VAL A 239 -0.09 2.09 16.22
CA VAL A 239 0.96 2.83 15.48
C VAL A 239 0.38 3.55 14.27
N ILE A 240 -0.43 2.86 13.44
CA ILE A 240 -1.07 3.50 12.29
C ILE A 240 -1.98 4.65 12.72
N PHE A 241 -2.80 4.45 13.74
CA PHE A 241 -3.68 5.49 14.25
C PHE A 241 -2.89 6.74 14.67
N VAL A 242 -1.82 6.55 15.46
CA VAL A 242 -0.94 7.63 15.89
C VAL A 242 -0.30 8.33 14.67
N MET A 243 0.19 7.58 13.69
CA MET A 243 0.78 8.15 12.47
C MET A 243 -0.21 8.99 11.68
N VAL A 244 -1.46 8.53 11.52
CA VAL A 244 -2.52 9.29 10.86
C VAL A 244 -2.82 10.57 11.64
N CYS A 245 -2.97 10.48 12.97
CA CYS A 245 -3.19 11.66 13.82
C CYS A 245 -2.04 12.68 13.70
N VAL A 246 -0.79 12.22 13.79
CA VAL A 246 0.39 13.07 13.64
C VAL A 246 0.42 13.71 12.25
N SER A 247 0.14 12.96 11.20
CA SER A 247 0.09 13.47 9.82
C SER A 247 -0.99 14.54 9.65
N VAL A 248 -2.19 14.34 10.24
CA VAL A 248 -3.27 15.34 10.21
C VAL A 248 -2.85 16.62 10.95
N VAL A 249 -2.23 16.50 12.12
CA VAL A 249 -1.74 17.65 12.90
C VAL A 249 -0.65 18.40 12.12
N GLN A 250 0.34 17.69 11.57
CA GLN A 250 1.41 18.26 10.75
C GLN A 250 0.86 18.97 9.51
N SER A 251 -0.12 18.36 8.83
CA SER A 251 -0.78 18.94 7.66
C SER A 251 -1.48 20.27 7.99
N ARG A 252 -2.22 20.31 9.10
CA ARG A 252 -2.87 21.54 9.60
C ARG A 252 -1.85 22.61 9.97
N TYR A 253 -0.80 22.23 10.70
CA TYR A 253 0.28 23.13 11.10
C TYR A 253 0.98 23.75 9.90
N ARG A 254 1.38 22.93 8.91
CA ARG A 254 2.01 23.39 7.67
C ARG A 254 1.11 24.36 6.90
N THR A 255 -0.18 24.07 6.80
CA THR A 255 -1.15 24.94 6.12
C THR A 255 -1.26 26.31 6.80
N LYS A 256 -1.29 26.32 8.14
CA LYS A 256 -1.32 27.57 8.92
C LYS A 256 -0.03 28.39 8.80
N LEU A 257 1.13 27.74 8.78
CA LEU A 257 2.41 28.43 8.56
C LEU A 257 2.47 29.06 7.16
N LEU A 258 2.01 28.34 6.13
CA LEU A 258 1.97 28.86 4.76
C LEU A 258 1.01 30.06 4.62
N SER A 259 -0.16 30.03 5.28
CA SER A 259 -1.07 31.17 5.27
C SER A 259 -0.44 32.40 5.94
N GLN A 260 0.19 32.23 7.11
CA GLN A 260 0.89 33.31 7.82
C GLN A 260 2.05 33.88 6.99
N ARG A 261 2.82 33.04 6.28
CA ARG A 261 3.86 33.49 5.35
C ARG A 261 3.28 34.32 4.21
N SER A 262 2.16 33.88 3.63
CA SER A 262 1.50 34.61 2.54
C SER A 262 0.97 35.97 2.98
N GLU A 263 0.48 36.08 4.21
CA GLU A 263 0.02 37.34 4.82
C GLU A 263 1.20 38.27 5.14
N ALA A 264 2.27 37.74 5.75
CA ALA A 264 3.49 38.50 6.03
C ALA A 264 4.14 39.05 4.74
N ALA A 265 4.18 38.25 3.68
CA ALA A 265 4.67 38.67 2.36
C ALA A 265 3.79 39.75 1.73
N ARG A 266 2.46 39.68 1.88
CA ARG A 266 1.52 40.73 1.42
C ARG A 266 1.66 42.03 2.21
N MET A 267 2.02 41.96 3.49
CA MET A 267 2.22 43.13 4.36
C MET A 267 3.64 43.70 4.32
N GLY A 268 4.54 43.15 3.49
CA GLY A 268 5.91 43.65 3.34
C GLY A 268 6.78 43.46 4.59
N VAL A 269 6.40 42.57 5.51
CA VAL A 269 7.16 42.29 6.72
C VAL A 269 8.32 41.36 6.37
N PRO A 270 9.59 41.74 6.63
CA PRO A 270 10.73 40.88 6.34
C PRO A 270 10.67 39.62 7.21
N THR A 271 10.57 38.45 6.58
CA THR A 271 10.67 37.17 7.26
C THR A 271 12.14 36.77 7.39
N THR A 272 12.60 36.38 8.57
CA THR A 272 13.99 35.99 8.86
C THR A 272 14.37 34.58 8.39
N GLU A 273 13.43 33.81 7.84
CA GLU A 273 13.67 32.45 7.36
C GLU A 273 13.97 32.44 5.85
N PRO A 274 14.87 31.54 5.38
CA PRO A 274 15.26 31.46 3.97
C PRO A 274 14.04 31.20 3.06
N ASN A 275 14.01 31.92 1.94
CA ASN A 275 12.98 31.83 0.91
C ASN A 275 13.02 30.44 0.24
N VAL A 276 12.23 29.50 0.74
CA VAL A 276 12.02 28.20 0.09
C VAL A 276 11.05 28.45 -1.06
N GLY A 277 11.60 28.72 -2.25
CA GLY A 277 10.89 29.17 -3.43
C GLY A 277 9.74 28.24 -3.84
N ILE A 278 8.54 28.52 -3.33
CA ILE A 278 7.32 28.06 -3.98
C ILE A 278 7.01 29.13 -5.01
N SER A 279 7.45 28.87 -6.25
CA SER A 279 7.02 29.62 -7.42
C SER A 279 5.49 29.66 -7.41
N ALA A 280 4.95 30.85 -7.15
CA ALA A 280 3.54 31.11 -7.35
C ALA A 280 3.24 30.88 -8.83
N ALA A 281 2.59 29.77 -9.15
CA ALA A 281 1.96 29.57 -10.44
C ALA A 281 0.99 30.73 -10.68
N LYS A 282 1.46 31.72 -11.45
CA LYS A 282 0.65 32.75 -12.08
C LYS A 282 0.20 32.17 -13.42
N GLY A 283 -1.12 32.12 -13.64
CA GLY A 283 -1.73 31.75 -14.92
C GLY A 283 -2.89 30.80 -14.73
#